data_AF-A0A8D6XTQ0-F1
#
_entry.id   AF-A0A8D6XTQ0-F1
#
_cell.length_a   1.000
_cell.length_b   1.000
_cell.length_c   1.000
_cell.angle_alpha   90.00
_cell.angle_beta   90.00
_cell.angle_gamma   90.00
#
_symmetry.space_group_name_H-M   'P 1'
#
loop_
_entity.id
_entity.type
_entity.pdbx_description
1 polymer ?
#
loop_
_entity_poly.entity_id
_entity_poly.type
_entity_poly.pdbx_seq_one_letter_code
_entity_poly.pdbx_strand_id
1 'polypeptide(L)'
;MTEKGQDQARQVRAYFEKHDMTFDQYYCTSTERASDTIELATEQTDYQRVKRVKEMHFGIFEGQPEYLHPKTSVAGHFGDHYAQFGGESQDQSVERVVASAKEIVERHPEQSILAVSHAGALMTFLHAVDPERAFQSCPGNCAILVFDYDGSNFHFVKLIDPLTDQEFVEF
;
A
#
# COMPACT_ATOMS: atom_id res chain seq x y z
N MET A 1 7.57 15.07 1.17
CA MET A 1 6.11 15.11 0.92
C MET A 1 5.66 16.55 0.66
N THR A 2 4.55 16.80 -0.04
CA THR A 2 4.01 18.17 -0.28
C THR A 2 3.02 18.60 0.81
N GLU A 3 2.67 19.89 0.89
CA GLU A 3 1.63 20.41 1.80
C GLU A 3 0.29 19.69 1.60
N LYS A 4 -0.14 19.54 0.34
CA LYS A 4 -1.34 18.76 0.00
C LYS A 4 -1.27 17.33 0.54
N GLY A 5 -0.11 16.68 0.44
CA GLY A 5 0.10 15.33 0.99
C GLY A 5 -0.02 15.28 2.51
N GLN A 6 0.51 16.29 3.22
CA GLN A 6 0.35 16.41 4.67
C GLN A 6 -1.11 16.57 5.06
N ASP A 7 -1.87 17.41 4.34
CA ASP A 7 -3.28 17.62 4.59
C ASP A 7 -4.11 16.37 4.31
N GLN A 8 -3.74 15.57 3.30
CA GLN A 8 -4.34 14.27 3.05
C GLN A 8 -4.06 13.30 4.21
N ALA A 9 -2.83 13.22 4.72
CA ALA A 9 -2.51 12.36 5.86
C ALA A 9 -3.24 12.78 7.15
N ARG A 10 -3.42 14.09 7.39
CA ARG A 10 -4.24 14.58 8.51
C ARG A 10 -5.73 14.26 8.36
N GLN A 11 -6.25 14.20 7.13
CA GLN A 11 -7.62 13.74 6.88
C GLN A 11 -7.79 12.26 7.17
N VAL A 12 -6.76 11.43 6.91
CA VAL A 12 -6.75 10.02 7.35
C VAL A 12 -6.90 9.93 8.87
N ARG A 13 -6.16 10.77 9.63
CA ARG A 13 -6.30 10.82 11.09
C ARG A 13 -7.72 11.18 11.52
N ALA A 14 -8.28 12.25 10.95
CA ALA A 14 -9.64 12.67 11.26
C ALA A 14 -10.67 11.58 10.93
N TYR A 15 -10.44 10.80 9.87
CA TYR A 15 -11.25 9.64 9.54
C TYR A 15 -11.12 8.54 10.61
N PHE A 16 -9.89 8.18 11.01
CA PHE A 16 -9.69 7.18 12.07
C PHE A 16 -10.34 7.58 13.40
N GLU A 17 -10.19 8.84 13.82
CA GLU A 17 -10.83 9.38 15.03
C GLU A 17 -12.35 9.36 14.93
N LYS A 18 -12.91 9.75 13.78
CA LYS A 18 -14.37 9.79 13.57
C LYS A 18 -15.01 8.40 13.62
N HIS A 19 -14.30 7.37 13.16
CA HIS A 19 -14.79 6.00 13.06
C HIS A 19 -14.25 5.09 14.18
N ASP A 20 -13.67 5.67 15.23
CA ASP A 20 -13.09 4.96 16.38
C ASP A 20 -12.10 3.83 15.97
N MET A 21 -11.37 4.05 14.87
CA MET A 21 -10.41 3.08 14.34
C MET A 21 -9.09 3.17 15.09
N THR A 22 -8.71 2.07 15.72
CA THR A 22 -7.41 1.91 16.37
C THR A 22 -6.73 0.63 15.89
N PHE A 23 -5.40 0.64 15.94
CA PHE A 23 -4.57 -0.48 15.50
C PHE A 23 -3.62 -0.90 16.62
N ASP A 24 -3.40 -2.21 16.74
CA ASP A 24 -2.47 -2.78 17.72
C ASP A 24 -1.01 -2.61 17.25
N GLN A 25 -0.78 -2.64 15.94
CA GLN A 25 0.54 -2.60 15.35
C GLN A 25 0.63 -1.61 14.18
N TYR A 26 1.77 -0.93 14.09
CA TYR A 26 2.04 0.10 13.09
C TYR A 26 3.29 -0.25 12.29
N TYR A 27 3.17 -0.22 10.97
CA TYR A 27 4.23 -0.51 10.01
C TYR A 27 4.29 0.55 8.93
N CYS A 28 5.49 0.89 8.47
CA CYS A 28 5.64 1.68 7.24
C CYS A 28 6.85 1.22 6.42
N THR A 29 6.92 1.64 5.16
CA THR A 29 8.15 1.45 4.37
C THR A 29 9.26 2.32 4.93
N SER A 30 10.51 2.03 4.55
CA SER A 30 11.66 2.84 4.97
C SER A 30 11.74 4.23 4.32
N THR A 31 10.75 4.63 3.52
CA THR A 31 10.76 5.93 2.83
C THR A 31 10.27 7.03 3.77
N GLU A 32 10.89 8.21 3.69
CA GLU A 32 10.52 9.37 4.51
C GLU A 32 9.03 9.73 4.35
N ARG A 33 8.51 9.72 3.11
CA ARG A 33 7.09 9.97 2.86
C ARG A 33 6.15 9.00 3.58
N ALA A 34 6.54 7.74 3.75
CA ALA A 34 5.72 6.75 4.45
C ALA A 34 5.76 6.97 5.95
N SER A 35 6.93 7.33 6.51
CA SER A 35 7.04 7.72 7.92
C SER A 35 6.28 9.00 8.22
N ASP A 36 6.39 10.03 7.38
CA ASP A 36 5.63 11.27 7.60
C ASP A 36 4.12 11.00 7.56
N THR A 37 3.68 10.11 6.65
CA THR A 37 2.27 9.75 6.50
C THR A 37 1.75 9.02 7.73
N ILE A 38 2.46 7.99 8.22
CA ILE A 38 2.00 7.24 9.39
C ILE A 38 1.98 8.12 10.65
N GLU A 39 2.98 8.98 10.84
CA GLU A 39 3.06 9.91 11.96
C GLU A 39 1.91 10.93 11.92
N LEU A 40 1.62 11.52 10.76
CA LEU A 40 0.52 12.47 10.62
C LEU A 40 -0.86 11.81 10.74
N ALA A 41 -1.00 10.59 10.22
CA ALA A 41 -2.25 9.85 10.22
C ALA A 41 -2.62 9.24 11.59
N THR A 42 -1.64 9.02 12.46
CA THR A 42 -1.87 8.24 13.70
C THR A 42 -1.30 8.88 14.97
N GLU A 43 -0.45 9.91 14.84
CA GLU A 43 0.38 10.48 15.92
C GLU A 43 1.33 9.46 16.59
N GLN A 44 1.45 8.25 16.05
CA GLN A 44 2.36 7.22 16.57
C GLN A 44 3.79 7.50 16.15
N THR A 45 4.70 7.33 17.10
CA THR A 45 6.16 7.38 16.87
C THR A 45 6.84 6.03 17.11
N ASP A 46 6.11 5.07 17.69
CA ASP A 46 6.55 3.68 17.86
C ASP A 46 5.92 2.81 16.76
N TYR A 47 6.66 2.64 15.67
CA TYR A 47 6.24 1.83 14.52
C TYR A 47 7.45 1.15 13.88
N GLN A 48 7.21 0.04 13.20
CA GLN A 48 8.27 -0.75 12.57
C GLN A 48 8.45 -0.35 11.10
N ARG A 49 9.70 -0.06 10.70
CA ARG A 49 10.06 0.24 9.31
C ARG A 49 10.46 -1.05 8.58
N VAL A 50 9.71 -1.41 7.53
CA VAL A 50 9.92 -2.64 6.75
C VAL A 50 10.24 -2.30 5.30
N LYS A 51 11.48 -2.59 4.88
CA LYS A 51 11.94 -2.32 3.52
C LYS A 51 11.23 -3.18 2.47
N ARG A 52 10.78 -4.39 2.82
CA ARG A 52 10.21 -5.36 1.87
C ARG A 52 8.79 -5.05 1.40
N VAL A 53 8.09 -4.13 2.06
CA VAL A 53 6.78 -3.62 1.58
C VAL A 53 6.92 -2.35 0.74
N LYS A 54 8.13 -1.97 0.31
CA LYS A 54 8.35 -0.77 -0.53
C LYS A 54 7.84 -0.95 -1.96
N GLU A 55 7.83 0.16 -2.68
CA GLU A 55 7.48 0.26 -4.10
C GLU A 55 8.35 -0.63 -4.96
N MET A 56 7.84 -1.05 -6.12
CA MET A 56 8.62 -1.75 -7.14
C MET A 56 9.90 -0.98 -7.46
N HIS A 57 11.02 -1.69 -7.59
CA HIS A 57 12.28 -1.11 -8.06
C HIS A 57 12.20 -0.88 -9.56
N PHE A 58 12.25 0.38 -9.99
CA PHE A 58 12.10 0.73 -11.40
C PHE A 58 13.40 0.70 -12.20
N GLY A 59 14.53 0.35 -11.56
CA GLY A 59 15.83 0.29 -12.23
C GLY A 59 16.27 1.67 -12.73
N ILE A 60 16.67 1.79 -13.99
CA ILE A 60 17.08 3.08 -14.57
C ILE A 60 15.95 4.12 -14.65
N PHE A 61 14.69 3.72 -14.46
CA PHE A 61 13.52 4.61 -14.49
C PHE A 61 13.29 5.34 -13.17
N GLU A 62 14.03 5.02 -12.11
CA GLU A 62 13.94 5.73 -10.84
C GLU A 62 14.21 7.23 -11.03
N GLY A 63 13.26 8.07 -10.59
CA GLY A 63 13.33 9.53 -10.73
C GLY A 63 13.14 10.06 -12.15
N GLN A 64 12.79 9.20 -13.12
CA GLN A 64 12.48 9.62 -14.47
C GLN A 64 11.03 10.12 -14.61
N PRO A 65 10.71 10.91 -15.65
CA PRO A 65 9.34 11.34 -15.90
C PRO A 65 8.36 10.18 -16.13
N GLU A 66 7.16 10.28 -15.55
CA GLU A 66 6.10 9.26 -15.62
C GLU A 66 5.77 8.81 -17.06
N TYR A 67 5.81 9.71 -18.05
CA TYR A 67 5.49 9.38 -19.44
C TYR A 67 6.49 8.41 -20.09
N LEU A 68 7.65 8.16 -19.45
CA LEU A 68 8.63 7.16 -19.87
C LEU A 68 8.30 5.77 -19.33
N HIS A 69 7.40 5.65 -18.35
CA HIS A 69 6.95 4.35 -17.87
C HIS A 69 6.19 3.61 -18.99
N PRO A 70 6.31 2.28 -19.06
CA PRO A 70 5.56 1.48 -20.02
C PRO A 70 4.06 1.72 -19.84
N LYS A 71 3.35 1.87 -20.96
CA LYS A 71 1.88 1.91 -20.95
C LYS A 71 1.38 0.49 -20.76
N THR A 72 0.65 0.25 -19.69
CA THR A 72 0.10 -1.06 -19.36
C THR A 72 -1.41 -1.07 -19.60
N SER A 73 -1.96 -2.23 -19.93
CA SER A 73 -3.42 -2.42 -19.98
C SER A 73 -4.04 -2.50 -18.58
N VAL A 74 -3.19 -2.59 -17.55
CA VAL A 74 -3.55 -2.87 -16.16
C VAL A 74 -2.68 -1.99 -15.28
N ALA A 75 -3.30 -1.12 -14.47
CA ALA A 75 -2.59 -0.22 -13.60
C ALA A 75 -1.71 -0.99 -12.59
N GLY A 76 -0.43 -0.59 -12.48
CA GLY A 76 0.52 -1.22 -11.55
C GLY A 76 1.06 -2.59 -11.97
N HIS A 77 0.69 -3.11 -13.14
CA HIS A 77 1.18 -4.40 -13.65
C HIS A 77 2.13 -4.21 -14.82
N PHE A 78 3.42 -4.41 -14.60
CA PHE A 78 4.48 -4.04 -15.55
C PHE A 78 5.19 -5.24 -16.19
N GLY A 79 4.79 -6.46 -15.83
CA GLY A 79 5.48 -7.69 -16.25
C GLY A 79 6.97 -7.62 -15.94
N ASP A 80 7.80 -8.01 -16.91
CA ASP A 80 9.27 -8.00 -16.75
C ASP A 80 9.94 -6.73 -17.26
N HIS A 81 9.17 -5.67 -17.57
CA HIS A 81 9.71 -4.50 -18.24
C HIS A 81 10.90 -3.88 -17.50
N TYR A 82 10.74 -3.62 -16.19
CA TYR A 82 11.82 -2.99 -15.41
C TYR A 82 12.97 -3.94 -15.11
N ALA A 83 12.74 -5.25 -15.02
CA ALA A 83 13.80 -6.24 -14.80
C ALA A 83 14.92 -6.17 -15.87
N GLN A 84 14.55 -5.83 -17.11
CA GLN A 84 15.49 -5.63 -18.22
C GLN A 84 16.43 -4.43 -17.99
N PHE A 85 16.09 -3.53 -17.07
CA PHE A 85 16.82 -2.30 -16.78
C PHE A 85 17.30 -2.23 -15.32
N GLY A 86 17.55 -3.39 -14.70
CA GLY A 86 18.01 -3.49 -13.30
C GLY A 86 16.92 -3.24 -12.26
N GLY A 87 15.66 -3.20 -12.69
CA GLY A 87 14.46 -3.16 -11.86
C GLY A 87 14.05 -4.53 -11.32
N GLU A 88 12.87 -4.57 -10.73
CA GLU A 88 12.16 -5.80 -10.39
C GLU A 88 11.21 -6.21 -11.53
N SER A 89 11.00 -7.51 -11.69
CA SER A 89 9.83 -8.04 -12.40
C SER A 89 8.57 -7.93 -11.53
N GLN A 90 7.41 -8.04 -12.17
CA GLN A 90 6.14 -8.13 -11.47
C GLN A 90 6.14 -9.28 -10.45
N ASP A 91 6.58 -10.47 -10.84
CA ASP A 91 6.57 -11.65 -9.98
C ASP A 91 7.49 -11.47 -8.76
N GLN A 92 8.67 -10.88 -8.95
CA GLN A 92 9.56 -10.54 -7.83
C GLN A 92 8.93 -9.54 -6.86
N SER A 93 8.21 -8.53 -7.37
CA SER A 93 7.48 -7.57 -6.54
C SER A 93 6.37 -8.25 -5.76
N VAL A 94 5.56 -9.10 -6.43
CA VAL A 94 4.47 -9.88 -5.80
C VAL A 94 5.01 -10.76 -4.69
N GLU A 95 6.01 -11.61 -4.99
CA GLU A 95 6.61 -12.52 -4.03
C GLU A 95 7.14 -11.76 -2.81
N ARG A 96 7.88 -10.68 -3.04
CA ARG A 96 8.47 -9.87 -1.97
C ARG A 96 7.41 -9.23 -1.08
N VAL A 97 6.41 -8.58 -1.66
CA VAL A 97 5.38 -7.84 -0.92
C VAL A 97 4.46 -8.80 -0.17
N VAL A 98 3.95 -9.84 -0.84
CA VAL A 98 3.05 -10.82 -0.23
C VAL A 98 3.73 -11.60 0.89
N ALA A 99 4.97 -12.07 0.68
CA ALA A 99 5.70 -12.76 1.74
C ALA A 99 5.95 -11.84 2.94
N SER A 100 6.26 -10.56 2.70
CA SER A 100 6.45 -9.60 3.80
C SER A 100 5.15 -9.30 4.54
N ALA A 101 4.02 -9.17 3.84
CA ALA A 101 2.71 -8.96 4.46
C ALA A 101 2.32 -10.17 5.32
N LYS A 102 2.53 -11.39 4.79
CA LYS A 102 2.30 -12.64 5.50
C LYS A 102 3.14 -12.74 6.78
N GLU A 103 4.45 -12.47 6.69
CA GLU A 103 5.32 -12.42 7.87
C GLU A 103 4.88 -11.39 8.93
N ILE A 104 4.28 -10.27 8.52
CA ILE A 104 3.78 -9.25 9.45
C ILE A 104 2.53 -9.76 10.19
N VAL A 105 1.52 -10.26 9.46
CA VAL A 105 0.28 -10.74 10.09
C VAL A 105 0.50 -12.00 10.93
N GLU A 106 1.40 -12.91 10.52
CA GLU A 106 1.71 -14.13 11.28
C GLU A 106 2.45 -13.87 12.59
N ARG A 107 3.15 -12.73 12.72
CA ARG A 107 3.78 -12.33 14.00
C ARG A 107 2.79 -11.79 15.02
N HIS A 108 1.62 -11.37 14.56
CA HIS A 108 0.62 -10.65 15.35
C HIS A 108 -0.76 -11.28 15.16
N PRO A 109 -0.95 -12.55 15.57
CA PRO A 109 -2.23 -13.22 15.45
C PRO A 109 -3.31 -12.45 16.23
N GLU A 110 -4.51 -12.35 15.65
CA GLU A 110 -5.69 -11.69 16.24
C GLU A 110 -5.52 -10.18 16.52
N GLN A 111 -4.48 -9.55 15.98
CA GLN A 111 -4.23 -8.11 16.13
C GLN A 111 -4.53 -7.35 14.84
N SER A 112 -5.00 -6.11 14.97
CA SER A 112 -5.17 -5.20 13.84
C SER A 112 -3.86 -4.47 13.53
N ILE A 113 -3.55 -4.35 12.24
CA ILE A 113 -2.28 -3.77 11.77
C ILE A 113 -2.57 -2.65 10.78
N LEU A 114 -1.97 -1.48 10.99
CA LEU A 114 -1.88 -0.44 9.97
C LEU A 114 -0.51 -0.48 9.30
N ALA A 115 -0.48 -0.67 7.98
CA ALA A 115 0.75 -0.65 7.18
C ALA A 115 0.71 0.44 6.10
N VAL A 116 1.66 1.37 6.14
CA VAL A 116 1.76 2.46 5.17
C VAL A 116 2.80 2.15 4.09
N SER A 117 2.35 2.11 2.83
CA SER A 117 3.19 1.79 1.66
C SER A 117 2.94 2.76 0.48
N HIS A 118 2.98 2.25 -0.75
CA HIS A 118 2.94 2.99 -2.01
C HIS A 118 1.96 2.34 -2.97
N ALA A 119 1.49 3.12 -3.94
CA ALA A 119 0.43 2.69 -4.85
C ALA A 119 0.80 1.38 -5.59
N GLY A 120 2.00 1.27 -6.15
CA GLY A 120 2.37 0.05 -6.89
C GLY A 120 2.51 -1.17 -5.99
N ALA A 121 3.00 -1.02 -4.76
CA ALA A 121 3.05 -2.10 -3.78
C ALA A 121 1.65 -2.54 -3.31
N LEU A 122 0.75 -1.58 -3.04
CA LEU A 122 -0.64 -1.86 -2.66
C LEU A 122 -1.41 -2.55 -3.79
N MET A 123 -1.23 -2.08 -5.03
CA MET A 123 -1.83 -2.71 -6.20
C MET A 123 -1.24 -4.09 -6.45
N THR A 124 0.08 -4.27 -6.34
CA THR A 124 0.72 -5.58 -6.43
C THR A 124 0.12 -6.57 -5.43
N PHE A 125 -0.11 -6.12 -4.19
CA PHE A 125 -0.74 -6.94 -3.16
C PHE A 125 -2.21 -7.24 -3.47
N LEU A 126 -3.00 -6.23 -3.85
CA LEU A 126 -4.40 -6.41 -4.25
C LEU A 126 -4.52 -7.38 -5.43
N HIS A 127 -3.66 -7.26 -6.45
CA HIS A 127 -3.61 -8.16 -7.61
C HIS A 127 -3.36 -9.61 -7.19
N ALA A 128 -2.53 -9.84 -6.18
CA ALA A 128 -2.22 -11.18 -5.70
C ALA A 128 -3.38 -11.79 -4.89
N VAL A 129 -4.19 -10.95 -4.23
CA VAL A 129 -5.29 -11.39 -3.36
C VAL A 129 -6.62 -11.49 -4.11
N ASP A 130 -6.96 -10.49 -4.91
CA ASP A 130 -8.20 -10.40 -5.69
C ASP A 130 -7.89 -9.81 -7.09
N PRO A 131 -7.46 -10.66 -8.04
CA PRO A 131 -7.04 -10.22 -9.37
C PRO A 131 -8.13 -9.42 -10.11
N GLU A 132 -9.40 -9.86 -10.07
CA GLU A 132 -10.47 -9.26 -10.88
C GLU A 132 -10.75 -7.80 -10.52
N ARG A 133 -10.72 -7.49 -9.23
CA ARG A 133 -10.93 -6.13 -8.70
C ARG A 133 -9.79 -5.18 -9.01
N ALA A 134 -8.59 -5.74 -9.05
CA ALA A 134 -7.36 -5.02 -9.28
C ALA A 134 -7.26 -4.36 -10.67
N PHE A 135 -8.14 -4.73 -11.60
CA PHE A 135 -8.29 -4.14 -12.93
C PHE A 135 -9.24 -2.93 -12.98
N GLN A 136 -10.01 -2.66 -11.92
CA GLN A 136 -11.15 -1.73 -11.99
C GLN A 136 -10.81 -0.32 -11.50
N SER A 137 -9.92 -0.15 -10.51
CA SER A 137 -9.42 1.18 -10.13
C SER A 137 -8.05 1.16 -9.45
N CYS A 138 -7.32 2.28 -9.55
CA CYS A 138 -6.11 2.54 -8.77
C CYS A 138 -6.46 3.51 -7.63
N PRO A 139 -6.20 3.17 -6.35
CA PRO A 139 -6.51 4.03 -5.23
C PRO A 139 -5.76 5.36 -5.31
N GLY A 140 -6.45 6.44 -4.96
CA GLY A 140 -5.83 7.76 -4.81
C GLY A 140 -4.85 7.81 -3.62
N ASN A 141 -4.14 8.93 -3.50
CA ASN A 141 -3.28 9.17 -2.33
C ASN A 141 -4.06 9.01 -1.02
N CYS A 142 -3.45 8.36 -0.03
CA CYS A 142 -4.03 8.11 1.29
C CYS A 142 -5.28 7.23 1.30
N ALA A 143 -5.62 6.58 0.19
CA ALA A 143 -6.62 5.53 0.19
C ALA A 143 -6.14 4.31 0.98
N ILE A 144 -7.08 3.60 1.60
CA ILE A 144 -6.80 2.51 2.53
C ILE A 144 -7.45 1.24 2.00
N LEU A 145 -6.66 0.19 1.79
CA LEU A 145 -7.17 -1.13 1.45
C LEU A 145 -7.24 -1.96 2.73
N VAL A 146 -8.41 -2.55 3.00
CA VAL A 146 -8.68 -3.37 4.17
C VAL A 146 -8.73 -4.83 3.75
N PHE A 147 -8.00 -5.67 4.48
CA PHE A 147 -7.92 -7.11 4.25
C PHE A 147 -8.10 -7.85 5.57
N ASP A 148 -8.80 -8.98 5.52
CA ASP A 148 -8.80 -9.99 6.58
C ASP A 148 -7.77 -11.07 6.26
N TYR A 149 -7.20 -11.68 7.30
CA TYR A 149 -6.29 -12.83 7.16
C TYR A 149 -6.82 -14.00 8.00
N ASP A 150 -7.11 -15.13 7.35
CA ASP A 150 -7.73 -16.30 8.01
C ASP A 150 -6.70 -17.30 8.60
N GLY A 151 -5.43 -16.90 8.64
CA GLY A 151 -4.30 -17.77 9.02
C GLY A 151 -3.64 -18.48 7.84
N SER A 152 -4.24 -18.43 6.65
CA SER A 152 -3.69 -19.01 5.42
C SER A 152 -3.65 -18.01 4.27
N ASN A 153 -4.76 -17.32 4.03
CA ASN A 153 -5.00 -16.44 2.89
C ASN A 153 -5.50 -15.07 3.36
N PHE A 154 -5.17 -14.06 2.55
CA PHE A 154 -5.76 -12.74 2.66
C PHE A 154 -7.08 -12.69 1.89
N HIS A 155 -8.03 -11.93 2.41
CA HIS A 155 -9.32 -11.67 1.79
C HIS A 155 -9.54 -10.17 1.74
N PHE A 156 -9.77 -9.63 0.55
CA PHE A 156 -10.10 -8.21 0.41
C PHE A 156 -11.47 -7.92 1.02
N VAL A 157 -11.55 -6.88 1.87
CA VAL A 157 -12.79 -6.48 2.54
C VAL A 157 -13.37 -5.23 1.90
N LYS A 158 -12.58 -4.14 1.86
CA LYS A 158 -13.03 -2.85 1.34
C LYS A 158 -11.89 -1.90 1.02
N LEU A 159 -12.18 -0.93 0.17
CA LEU A 159 -11.36 0.24 -0.10
C LEU A 159 -12.02 1.43 0.60
N ILE A 160 -11.22 2.22 1.32
CA ILE A 160 -11.68 3.44 1.98
C ILE A 160 -11.00 4.62 1.32
N ASP A 161 -11.79 5.62 0.93
CA ASP A 161 -11.31 6.95 0.60
C ASP A 161 -11.60 7.91 1.77
N PRO A 162 -10.61 8.18 2.65
CA PRO A 162 -10.81 9.04 3.81
C PRO A 162 -10.99 10.52 3.42
N LEU A 163 -10.65 10.92 2.19
CA LEU A 163 -10.81 12.29 1.73
C LEU A 163 -12.26 12.61 1.35
N THR A 164 -13.02 11.59 0.95
CA THR A 164 -14.44 11.70 0.61
C THR A 164 -15.36 11.02 1.63
N ASP A 165 -14.79 10.37 2.66
CA ASP A 165 -15.50 9.57 3.68
C ASP A 165 -16.35 8.46 3.04
N GLN A 166 -15.80 7.81 2.00
CA GLN A 166 -16.46 6.74 1.24
C GLN A 166 -15.79 5.38 1.47
N GLU A 167 -16.61 4.34 1.50
CA GLU A 167 -16.17 2.95 1.54
C GLU A 167 -16.72 2.17 0.35
N PHE A 168 -15.86 1.37 -0.27
CA PHE A 168 -16.18 0.58 -1.45
C PHE A 168 -15.90 -0.89 -1.17
N VAL A 169 -16.97 -1.68 -1.09
CA VAL A 169 -16.91 -3.15 -1.04
C VAL A 169 -16.90 -3.74 -2.45
N GLU A 170 -17.27 -2.96 -3.46
CA GLU A 170 -17.24 -3.26 -4.89
C GLU A 170 -16.80 -1.98 -5.61
N PHE A 171 -15.79 -2.07 -6.49
CA PHE A 171 -15.31 -0.96 -7.33
C PHE A 171 -14.53 -1.48 -8.52
#